data_AF-A0A4U0UTR4-F1
#
_entry.id   AF-A0A4U0UTR4-F1
#
_cell.length_a   1.000
_cell.length_b   1.000
_cell.length_c   1.000
_cell.angle_alpha   90.00
_cell.angle_beta   90.00
_cell.angle_gamma   90.00
#
_symmetry.space_group_name_H-M   'P 1'
#
loop_
_entity.id
_entity.type
_entity.pdbx_description
1 polymer ?
#
loop_
_entity_poly.entity_id
_entity_poly.type
_entity_poly.pdbx_seq_one_letter_code
_entity_poly.pdbx_strand_id
1 'polypeptide(L)'
;MWVTGNTPCYQAVEKIGKRPVIYSATGTHAMYAVPGSHPYVLPWGLLHDETDRGPLWDPLLNSHSYTYDHVNDTLRASNHTPLAPTNWFYFNGHWGDKSYPLSDSRQYRFAGQYHYVNGPLGPRFKNLGRKRVCQGNGQCVIKHWLGGEGRTRRWKGVGRGEEMTEEDRRRFVVGDEDGGVP
;
A
#
# COMPACT_ATOMS: atom_id res chain seq x y z
N MET A 1 -0.63 -2.14 -2.05
CA MET A 1 0.40 -2.89 -1.28
C MET A 1 1.28 -1.88 -0.58
N TRP A 2 1.20 -1.82 0.75
CA TRP A 2 1.96 -0.89 1.59
C TRP A 2 3.17 -1.61 2.19
N VAL A 3 4.34 -0.99 2.11
CA VAL A 3 5.54 -1.43 2.82
C VAL A 3 5.74 -0.49 3.99
N THR A 4 5.62 -0.99 5.21
CA THR A 4 5.77 -0.18 6.42
C THR A 4 7.16 -0.39 7.05
N GLY A 5 7.77 0.72 7.49
CA GLY A 5 8.81 0.75 8.52
C GLY A 5 10.24 0.33 8.15
N ASN A 6 10.47 -0.57 7.20
CA ASN A 6 11.79 -0.92 6.65
C ASN A 6 11.62 -1.63 5.30
N THR A 7 12.38 -1.25 4.27
CA THR A 7 12.28 -1.90 2.95
C THR A 7 13.53 -2.74 2.70
N PRO A 8 13.47 -4.08 2.83
CA PRO A 8 14.60 -4.92 2.50
C PRO A 8 14.84 -4.92 0.99
N CYS A 9 16.11 -4.86 0.60
CA CYS A 9 16.51 -5.03 -0.78
C CYS A 9 16.21 -6.45 -1.26
N TYR A 10 16.08 -6.60 -2.58
CA TYR A 10 15.93 -7.91 -3.20
C TYR A 10 17.04 -8.91 -2.80
N GLN A 11 18.27 -8.45 -2.58
CA GLN A 11 19.35 -9.33 -2.10
C GLN A 11 19.07 -9.87 -0.69
N ALA A 12 18.45 -9.06 0.17
CA ALA A 12 18.24 -9.37 1.58
C ALA A 12 17.15 -10.41 1.81
N VAL A 13 16.13 -10.47 0.94
CA VAL A 13 14.98 -11.36 1.12
C VAL A 13 15.32 -12.82 0.83
N GLU A 14 14.62 -13.72 1.53
CA GLU A 14 14.65 -15.15 1.27
C GLU A 14 14.22 -15.44 -0.18
N LYS A 15 14.80 -16.49 -0.79
CA LYS A 15 14.52 -16.86 -2.18
C LYS A 15 14.36 -18.36 -2.35
N ILE A 16 13.42 -18.76 -3.19
CA ILE A 16 13.33 -20.11 -3.75
C ILE A 16 13.86 -20.01 -5.18
N GLY A 17 15.08 -20.50 -5.42
CA GLY A 17 15.81 -20.25 -6.65
C GLY A 17 16.04 -18.76 -6.88
N LYS A 18 15.44 -18.20 -7.95
CA LYS A 18 15.52 -16.76 -8.29
C LYS A 18 14.32 -15.95 -7.78
N ARG A 19 13.38 -16.56 -7.06
CA ARG A 19 12.09 -15.94 -6.73
C ARG A 19 12.08 -15.48 -5.27
N PRO A 20 11.80 -14.19 -4.99
CA PRO A 20 11.75 -13.70 -3.63
C PRO A 20 10.53 -14.27 -2.91
N VAL A 21 10.71 -14.60 -1.64
CA VAL A 21 9.64 -15.04 -0.74
C VAL A 21 9.25 -13.86 0.16
N ILE A 22 7.95 -13.60 0.26
CA ILE A 22 7.38 -12.55 1.10
C ILE A 22 6.21 -13.17 1.87
N TYR A 23 6.06 -12.78 3.13
CA TYR A 23 5.09 -13.32 4.07
C TYR A 23 3.92 -12.35 4.24
N SER A 24 2.69 -12.82 4.02
CA SER A 24 1.47 -12.02 4.21
C SER A 24 1.08 -11.98 5.68
N ALA A 25 0.72 -10.80 6.18
CA ALA A 25 0.19 -10.65 7.52
C ALA A 25 -1.21 -11.23 7.64
N THR A 26 -1.49 -11.77 8.82
CA THR A 26 -2.84 -12.14 9.24
C THR A 26 -3.55 -10.91 9.77
N GLY A 27 -4.70 -10.56 9.20
CA GLY A 27 -5.56 -9.47 9.70
C GLY A 27 -5.21 -8.07 9.19
N THR A 28 -4.06 -7.85 8.56
CA THR A 28 -3.74 -6.59 7.86
C THR A 28 -3.20 -6.88 6.47
N HIS A 29 -3.26 -5.90 5.58
CA HIS A 29 -2.74 -6.05 4.21
C HIS A 29 -1.21 -5.88 4.10
N ALA A 30 -0.50 -6.02 5.23
CA ALA A 30 0.93 -5.84 5.29
C ALA A 30 1.66 -7.10 4.81
N MET A 31 2.85 -6.88 4.25
CA MET A 31 3.68 -7.93 3.70
C MET A 31 5.10 -7.75 4.22
N TYR A 32 5.67 -8.81 4.76
CA TYR A 32 6.94 -8.78 5.48
C TYR A 32 7.98 -9.72 4.85
N ALA A 33 9.25 -9.38 5.01
CA ALA A 33 10.34 -10.21 4.48
C ALA A 33 10.75 -11.37 5.40
N VAL A 34 10.24 -11.40 6.63
CA VAL A 34 10.49 -12.48 7.60
C VAL A 34 9.17 -12.95 8.21
N PRO A 35 9.07 -14.24 8.60
CA PRO A 35 7.94 -14.74 9.37
C PRO A 35 8.02 -14.25 10.83
N GLY A 36 6.89 -14.30 11.54
CA GLY A 36 6.76 -14.00 12.96
C GLY A 36 5.94 -12.75 13.26
N SER A 37 6.12 -12.22 14.47
CA SER A 37 5.35 -11.10 14.98
C SER A 37 5.98 -9.75 14.64
N HIS A 38 5.20 -8.84 14.06
CA HIS A 38 5.60 -7.49 13.66
C HIS A 38 4.77 -6.45 14.41
N PRO A 39 5.34 -5.79 15.45
CA PRO A 39 4.57 -4.90 16.31
C PRO A 39 4.25 -3.55 15.64
N TYR A 40 3.01 -3.09 15.78
CA TYR A 40 2.64 -1.70 15.49
C TYR A 40 2.99 -0.76 16.63
N VAL A 41 2.96 0.55 16.36
CA VAL A 41 3.39 1.62 17.28
C VAL A 41 2.49 1.77 18.53
N LEU A 42 1.45 0.95 18.69
CA LEU A 42 0.60 1.01 19.87
C LEU A 42 1.33 0.43 21.11
N PRO A 43 1.24 1.12 22.27
CA PRO A 43 1.88 0.64 23.49
C PRO A 43 1.36 -0.75 23.88
N TRP A 44 2.24 -1.56 24.49
CA TRP A 44 1.98 -2.93 24.96
C TRP A 44 1.83 -4.02 23.89
N GLY A 45 2.11 -3.74 22.61
CA GLY A 45 2.04 -4.78 21.56
C GLY A 45 0.60 -5.26 21.27
N LEU A 46 -0.40 -4.48 21.70
CA LEU A 46 -1.82 -4.79 21.56
C LEU A 46 -2.25 -4.96 20.10
N LEU A 47 -1.51 -4.34 19.17
CA LEU A 47 -1.67 -4.52 17.74
C LEU A 47 -0.32 -4.93 17.14
N HIS A 48 -0.29 -6.12 16.57
CA HIS A 48 0.83 -6.66 15.83
C HIS A 48 0.29 -7.43 14.63
N ASP A 49 1.08 -7.47 13.58
CA ASP A 49 0.86 -8.44 12.51
C ASP A 49 1.54 -9.74 12.87
N GLU A 50 0.89 -10.83 12.54
CA GLU A 50 1.49 -12.15 12.60
C GLU A 50 1.64 -12.68 11.18
N THR A 51 2.84 -13.14 10.84
CA THR A 51 3.12 -13.80 9.56
C THR A 51 3.66 -15.20 9.81
N ASP A 52 3.28 -16.16 8.98
CA ASP A 52 3.83 -17.51 9.03
C ASP A 52 4.33 -17.96 7.65
N ARG A 53 5.01 -19.11 7.59
CA ARG A 53 5.46 -19.66 6.31
C ARG A 53 4.31 -20.19 5.46
N GLY A 54 3.23 -20.65 6.10
CA GLY A 54 2.00 -21.09 5.48
C GLY A 54 2.16 -22.02 4.26
N PRO A 55 1.10 -22.17 3.46
CA PRO A 55 1.19 -22.71 2.11
C PRO A 55 1.81 -21.68 1.15
N LEU A 56 2.63 -22.15 0.22
CA LEU A 56 3.22 -21.29 -0.80
C LEU A 56 2.16 -20.89 -1.85
N TRP A 57 1.93 -19.58 -1.99
CA TRP A 57 1.11 -19.03 -3.06
C TRP A 57 2.00 -18.42 -4.15
N ASP A 58 1.81 -18.88 -5.39
CA ASP A 58 2.52 -18.36 -6.57
C ASP A 58 1.62 -17.37 -7.33
N PRO A 59 1.85 -16.05 -7.23
CA PRO A 59 1.04 -15.07 -7.92
C PRO A 59 1.25 -15.04 -9.44
N LEU A 60 2.32 -15.63 -9.98
CA LEU A 60 2.57 -15.61 -11.44
C LEU A 60 1.51 -16.39 -12.22
N LEU A 61 0.86 -17.37 -11.58
CA LEU A 61 -0.15 -18.20 -12.23
C LEU A 61 -1.48 -17.46 -12.46
N ASN A 62 -1.68 -16.30 -11.84
CA ASN A 62 -2.90 -15.49 -12.00
C ASN A 62 -2.66 -13.99 -11.73
N SER A 63 -1.61 -13.42 -12.31
CA SER A 63 -1.31 -11.98 -12.17
C SER A 63 -1.69 -11.19 -13.41
N HIS A 64 -2.44 -10.11 -13.21
CA HIS A 64 -2.57 -9.04 -14.21
C HIS A 64 -1.54 -7.95 -13.93
N SER A 65 -0.75 -7.63 -14.95
CA SER A 65 0.27 -6.59 -14.87
C SER A 65 -0.09 -5.43 -15.79
N TYR A 66 0.24 -4.22 -15.37
CA TYR A 66 -0.06 -3.00 -16.09
C TYR A 66 1.15 -2.07 -16.10
N THR A 67 1.29 -1.31 -17.18
CA THR A 67 2.27 -0.23 -17.30
C THR A 67 1.53 1.09 -17.23
N TYR A 68 1.97 1.97 -16.34
CA TYR A 68 1.38 3.30 -16.16
C TYR A 68 2.36 4.37 -16.62
N ASP A 69 1.93 5.17 -17.59
CA ASP A 69 2.59 6.42 -17.97
C ASP A 69 2.06 7.54 -17.09
N HIS A 70 2.87 7.98 -16.13
CA HIS A 70 2.48 9.04 -15.21
C HIS A 70 2.37 10.40 -15.89
N VAL A 71 3.13 10.68 -16.95
CA VAL A 71 3.11 12.00 -17.61
C VAL A 71 1.81 12.18 -18.37
N ASN A 72 1.42 11.17 -19.16
CA ASN A 72 0.22 11.18 -19.98
C ASN A 72 -1.01 10.58 -19.27
N ASP A 73 -0.88 10.22 -17.99
CA ASP A 73 -1.91 9.56 -17.18
C ASP A 73 -2.60 8.35 -17.87
N THR A 74 -1.80 7.53 -18.54
CA THR A 74 -2.29 6.43 -19.37
C THR A 74 -1.91 5.08 -18.78
N LEU A 75 -2.90 4.23 -18.50
CA LEU A 75 -2.69 2.84 -18.08
C LEU A 75 -2.81 1.88 -19.27
N ARG A 76 -1.85 0.97 -19.40
CA ARG A 76 -1.83 -0.06 -20.45
C ARG A 76 -1.73 -1.45 -19.84
N ALA A 77 -2.50 -2.39 -20.36
CA ALA A 77 -2.38 -3.79 -19.98
C ALA A 77 -1.05 -4.39 -20.48
N SER A 78 -0.53 -5.38 -19.75
CA SER A 78 0.68 -6.11 -20.15
C SER A 78 0.46 -6.93 -21.42
N ASN A 79 1.54 -7.15 -22.19
CA ASN A 79 1.55 -8.04 -23.35
C ASN A 79 1.16 -9.49 -23.00
N HIS A 80 1.34 -9.91 -21.74
CA HIS A 80 0.92 -11.23 -21.28
C HIS A 80 -0.60 -11.34 -21.05
N THR A 81 -1.27 -10.21 -20.78
CA THR A 81 -2.71 -10.15 -20.53
C THR A 81 -3.33 -8.95 -21.25
N PRO A 82 -3.29 -8.91 -22.60
CA PRO A 82 -3.64 -7.72 -23.37
C PRO A 82 -5.13 -7.35 -23.26
N LEU A 83 -5.98 -8.31 -22.93
CA LEU A 83 -7.43 -8.13 -22.74
C LEU A 83 -7.81 -7.70 -21.31
N ALA A 84 -6.83 -7.54 -20.41
CA ALA A 84 -7.12 -7.14 -19.04
C ALA A 84 -7.71 -5.72 -19.01
N PRO A 85 -8.84 -5.50 -18.30
CA PRO A 85 -9.50 -4.19 -18.30
C PRO A 85 -8.60 -3.14 -17.65
N THR A 86 -8.66 -1.90 -18.14
CA THR A 86 -7.92 -0.76 -17.61
C THR A 86 -8.83 0.31 -16.99
N ASN A 87 -10.10 0.37 -17.38
CA ASN A 87 -11.05 1.41 -16.97
C ASN A 87 -11.22 1.54 -15.44
N TRP A 88 -11.03 0.43 -14.70
CA TRP A 88 -11.09 0.45 -13.24
C TRP A 88 -10.12 1.46 -12.62
N PHE A 89 -8.95 1.68 -13.24
CA PHE A 89 -7.94 2.60 -12.72
C PHE A 89 -8.41 4.05 -12.66
N TYR A 90 -9.32 4.42 -13.57
CA TYR A 90 -9.83 5.78 -13.69
C TYR A 90 -11.01 6.08 -12.77
N PHE A 91 -11.48 5.10 -11.99
CA PHE A 91 -12.56 5.30 -11.03
C PHE A 91 -12.16 6.34 -9.97
N ASN A 92 -12.87 7.48 -10.00
CA ASN A 92 -12.67 8.60 -9.10
C ASN A 92 -13.51 8.45 -7.83
N GLY A 93 -13.09 7.53 -6.95
CA GLY A 93 -13.80 7.23 -5.72
C GLY A 93 -13.00 6.39 -4.73
N HIS A 94 -13.66 6.07 -3.61
CA HIS A 94 -13.12 5.20 -2.58
C HIS A 94 -13.37 3.72 -2.95
N TRP A 95 -12.36 2.89 -2.70
CA TRP A 95 -12.37 1.47 -2.98
C TRP A 95 -12.64 0.70 -1.70
N GLY A 96 -13.81 0.06 -1.63
CA GLY A 96 -14.29 -0.64 -0.44
C GLY A 96 -15.49 0.06 0.18
N ASP A 97 -15.86 -0.39 1.37
CA ASP A 97 -17.12 0.02 1.98
C ASP A 97 -17.03 1.39 2.64
N LYS A 98 -18.20 2.01 2.82
CA LYS A 98 -18.37 3.23 3.60
C LYS A 98 -18.41 2.89 5.08
N SER A 99 -17.76 3.71 5.91
CA SER A 99 -17.80 3.55 7.36
C SER A 99 -19.23 3.64 7.90
N TYR A 100 -19.58 2.77 8.84
CA TYR A 100 -20.85 2.85 9.56
C TYR A 100 -20.87 4.02 10.56
N PRO A 101 -22.05 4.63 10.80
CA PRO A 101 -22.21 5.60 11.87
C PRO A 101 -22.02 4.93 13.25
N LEU A 102 -21.61 5.70 14.26
CA LEU A 102 -21.43 5.18 15.64
C LEU A 102 -22.72 4.71 16.31
N SER A 103 -23.88 5.02 15.73
CA SER A 103 -25.19 4.52 16.18
C SER A 103 -25.46 3.09 15.74
N ASP A 104 -24.72 2.56 14.75
CA ASP A 104 -24.86 1.17 14.30
C ASP A 104 -24.18 0.23 15.32
N SER A 105 -24.87 -0.81 15.76
CA SER A 105 -24.37 -1.75 16.77
C SER A 105 -23.12 -2.52 16.33
N ARG A 106 -22.87 -2.62 15.02
CA ARG A 106 -21.67 -3.26 14.46
C ARG A 106 -20.45 -2.34 14.49
N GLN A 107 -20.65 -1.05 14.70
CA GLN A 107 -19.59 -0.05 14.71
C GLN A 107 -19.19 0.30 16.14
N TYR A 108 -17.88 0.26 16.39
CA TYR A 108 -17.32 0.73 17.65
C TYR A 108 -16.02 1.49 17.43
N ARG A 109 -15.65 2.30 18.43
CA ARG A 109 -14.42 3.08 18.44
C ARG A 109 -13.58 2.66 19.63
N PHE A 110 -12.35 2.24 19.37
CA PHE A 110 -11.38 1.87 20.39
C PHE A 110 -10.08 2.67 20.20
N ALA A 111 -9.60 3.31 21.26
CA ALA A 111 -8.38 4.12 21.23
C ALA A 111 -8.31 5.16 20.08
N GLY A 112 -9.46 5.75 19.73
CA GLY A 112 -9.56 6.73 18.63
C GLY A 112 -9.59 6.12 17.22
N GLN A 113 -9.49 4.79 17.10
CA GLN A 113 -9.62 4.06 15.84
C GLN A 113 -11.03 3.45 15.70
N TYR A 114 -11.56 3.47 14.49
CA TYR A 114 -12.89 2.93 14.16
C TYR A 114 -12.76 1.48 13.69
N HIS A 115 -13.75 0.65 13.98
CA HIS A 115 -13.77 -0.74 13.51
C HIS A 115 -13.93 -0.83 11.98
N TYR A 116 -14.93 -0.13 11.42
CA TYR A 116 -15.09 0.05 9.98
C TYR A 116 -14.74 1.48 9.57
N VAL A 117 -13.80 1.61 8.64
CA VAL A 117 -13.36 2.87 8.04
C VAL A 117 -13.74 2.94 6.58
N ASN A 118 -13.79 4.15 6.02
CA ASN A 118 -13.98 4.31 4.58
C ASN A 118 -12.84 3.63 3.82
N GLY A 119 -13.17 2.95 2.73
CA GLY A 119 -12.18 2.42 1.80
C GLY A 119 -11.20 3.50 1.32
N PRO A 120 -9.95 3.18 0.97
CA PRO A 120 -8.98 4.16 0.50
C PRO A 120 -9.34 4.69 -0.90
N LEU A 121 -8.80 5.85 -1.26
CA LEU A 121 -8.80 6.29 -2.66
C LEU A 121 -8.01 5.31 -3.54
N GLY A 122 -8.46 5.20 -4.79
CA GLY A 122 -7.90 4.30 -5.78
C GLY A 122 -6.41 4.49 -6.07
N PRO A 123 -5.77 3.52 -6.73
CA PRO A 123 -4.32 3.53 -6.97
C PRO A 123 -3.85 4.71 -7.82
N ARG A 124 -4.71 5.28 -8.68
CA ARG A 124 -4.41 6.50 -9.46
C ARG A 124 -4.06 7.70 -8.58
N PHE A 125 -4.64 7.79 -7.38
CA PHE A 125 -4.38 8.86 -6.41
C PHE A 125 -3.20 8.57 -5.47
N LYS A 126 -2.41 7.54 -5.79
CA LYS A 126 -1.14 7.29 -5.09
C LYS A 126 -0.03 7.96 -5.87
N ASN A 127 1.11 8.19 -5.21
CA ASN A 127 2.28 8.79 -5.85
C ASN A 127 3.01 7.77 -6.74
N LEU A 128 2.40 7.40 -7.86
CA LEU A 128 2.89 6.40 -8.82
C LEU A 128 4.09 6.89 -9.63
N GLY A 129 4.27 8.21 -9.78
CA GLY A 129 5.41 8.85 -10.44
C GLY A 129 6.68 8.92 -9.58
N ARG A 130 6.77 8.11 -8.53
CA ARG A 130 7.86 8.18 -7.54
C ARG A 130 9.22 7.86 -8.11
N LYS A 131 10.21 8.69 -7.76
CA LYS A 131 11.62 8.45 -8.09
C LYS A 131 12.36 7.63 -7.02
N ARG A 132 11.81 7.56 -5.81
CA ARG A 132 12.42 6.89 -4.66
C ARG A 132 11.41 5.96 -4.00
N VAL A 133 11.90 4.86 -3.45
CA VAL A 133 11.11 3.89 -2.68
C VAL A 133 10.53 4.54 -1.42
N CYS A 134 11.31 5.39 -0.77
CA CYS A 134 10.94 6.16 0.41
C CYS A 134 10.31 7.49 -0.02
N GLN A 135 9.03 7.68 0.26
CA GLN A 135 8.27 8.86 -0.19
C GLN A 135 7.67 9.72 0.92
N GLY A 136 7.76 9.29 2.18
CA GLY A 136 7.25 10.03 3.32
C GLY A 136 8.33 10.86 4.01
N ASN A 137 7.90 11.84 4.80
CA ASN A 137 8.78 12.67 5.64
C ASN A 137 9.30 11.95 6.90
N GLY A 138 9.26 10.61 6.91
CA GLY A 138 9.63 9.75 8.03
C GLY A 138 10.92 8.96 7.79
N GLN A 139 11.34 8.21 8.80
CA GLN A 139 12.52 7.34 8.72
C GLN A 139 12.24 6.17 7.77
N CYS A 140 12.94 6.14 6.64
CA CYS A 140 12.90 5.03 5.70
C CYS A 140 14.30 4.46 5.53
N VAL A 141 14.48 3.22 5.98
CA VAL A 141 15.76 2.52 5.94
C VAL A 141 15.65 1.38 4.93
N ILE A 142 16.56 1.39 3.96
CA ILE A 142 16.74 0.29 3.02
C ILE A 142 17.67 -0.73 3.67
N LYS A 143 17.18 -1.95 3.91
CA LYS A 143 17.95 -3.00 4.59
C LYS A 143 18.60 -3.93 3.57
N HIS A 144 19.91 -4.12 3.67
CA HIS A 144 20.66 -5.03 2.79
C HIS A 144 20.78 -6.46 3.34
N TRP A 145 20.45 -6.67 4.62
CA TRP A 145 20.44 -7.98 5.27
C TRP A 145 19.29 -8.07 6.29
N LEU A 146 18.78 -9.29 6.49
CA LEU A 146 17.73 -9.61 7.45
C LEU A 146 18.38 -10.19 8.72
N GLY A 147 18.95 -9.33 9.58
CA GLY A 147 19.53 -9.76 10.86
C GLY A 147 20.37 -8.69 11.59
N GLY A 148 20.01 -8.37 12.82
CA GLY A 148 20.81 -7.49 13.70
C GLY A 148 19.96 -6.65 14.65
N GLU A 149 20.04 -6.94 15.94
CA GLU A 149 19.66 -6.04 17.05
C GLU A 149 20.60 -4.83 17.09
N GLY A 150 20.52 -3.95 16.09
CA GLY A 150 21.10 -2.62 16.19
C GLY A 150 20.02 -1.68 16.71
N ARG A 151 20.13 -1.22 17.97
CA ARG A 151 19.26 -0.20 18.59
C ARG A 151 18.90 0.90 17.59
N THR A 152 17.72 0.80 16.98
CA THR A 152 17.26 1.78 15.99
C THR A 152 16.77 3.01 16.73
N ARG A 153 17.45 4.14 16.52
CA ARG A 153 17.01 5.44 17.05
C ARG A 153 15.60 5.72 16.52
N ARG A 154 14.66 5.80 17.47
CA ARG A 154 13.23 5.95 17.29
C ARG A 154 12.90 7.44 17.15
N TRP A 155 12.46 7.87 15.98
CA TRP A 155 12.01 9.25 15.76
C TRP A 155 10.49 9.31 15.70
N LYS A 156 9.90 10.23 16.48
CA LYS A 156 8.46 10.48 16.58
C LYS A 156 7.98 11.37 15.44
N GLY A 157 6.80 11.08 14.89
CA GLY A 157 6.07 11.96 13.97
C GLY A 157 5.35 11.18 12.87
N VAL A 158 4.13 10.68 13.17
CA VAL A 158 3.26 10.03 12.19
C VAL A 158 2.53 11.12 11.40
N GLY A 159 2.78 11.20 10.09
CA GLY A 159 2.02 12.04 9.17
C GLY A 159 0.66 11.44 8.82
N ARG A 160 -0.29 12.33 8.47
CA ARG A 160 -1.66 11.99 8.08
C ARG A 160 -1.64 11.04 6.89
N GLY A 161 -2.49 9.99 6.93
CA GLY A 161 -2.63 9.00 5.87
C GLY A 161 -3.00 9.61 4.52
N GLU A 162 -2.95 8.78 3.48
CA GLU A 162 -3.14 9.14 2.07
C GLU A 162 -4.49 9.83 1.76
N GLU A 163 -4.56 11.11 2.07
CA GLU A 163 -5.56 12.01 1.51
C GLU A 163 -5.04 12.55 0.17
N MET A 164 -5.97 12.68 -0.79
CA MET A 164 -5.69 13.30 -2.07
C MET A 164 -5.15 14.71 -1.84
N THR A 165 -3.97 15.02 -2.36
CA THR A 165 -3.45 16.38 -2.29
C THR A 165 -4.28 17.29 -3.20
N GLU A 166 -4.30 18.58 -2.91
CA GLU A 166 -4.97 19.55 -3.77
C GLU A 166 -4.37 19.58 -5.19
N GLU A 167 -3.09 19.22 -5.32
CA GLU A 167 -2.41 19.04 -6.61
C GLU A 167 -2.95 17.83 -7.37
N ASP A 168 -3.15 16.68 -6.69
CA ASP A 168 -3.75 15.48 -7.29
C ASP A 168 -5.20 15.75 -7.73
N ARG A 169 -5.96 16.52 -6.95
CA ARG A 169 -7.31 16.98 -7.33
C ARG A 169 -7.29 17.78 -8.63
N ARG A 170 -6.44 18.79 -8.71
CA ARG A 170 -6.34 19.63 -9.91
C ARG A 170 -5.91 18.83 -11.13
N ARG A 171 -4.96 17.91 -10.95
CA ARG A 171 -4.41 17.09 -12.02
C ARG A 171 -5.41 16.08 -12.59
N PHE A 172 -6.16 15.39 -11.72
CA PHE A 172 -6.99 14.25 -12.15
C PHE A 172 -8.49 14.55 -12.22
N VAL A 173 -8.96 15.63 -11.60
CA VAL A 173 -10.40 15.96 -11.49
C VAL A 173 -10.76 17.26 -12.22
N VAL A 174 -9.90 18.28 -12.19
CA VAL A 174 -10.23 19.63 -12.73
C VAL A 174 -9.75 19.82 -14.18
N GLY A 175 -8.88 18.95 -14.70
CA GLY A 175 -8.35 19.05 -16.07
C GLY A 175 -9.36 18.83 -17.22
N ASP A 176 -10.62 18.49 -16.92
CA ASP A 176 -11.69 18.30 -17.92
C ASP A 176 -12.57 19.55 -18.13
N GLU A 177 -12.40 20.64 -17.36
CA GLU A 177 -13.27 21.83 -17.47
C GLU A 177 -12.83 22.86 -18.53
N ASP A 178 -11.61 22.74 -19.10
CA ASP A 178 -11.13 23.61 -20.20
C ASP A 178 -11.29 22.96 -21.59
N GLY A 179 -12.30 22.11 -21.74
CA GLY A 179 -12.76 21.61 -23.03
C GLY A 179 -13.46 22.71 -23.82
N GLY A 180 -12.68 23.55 -24.51
CA GLY A 180 -13.18 24.44 -25.55
C GLY A 180 -14.00 23.66 -26.58
N VAL A 181 -15.28 24.02 -26.67
CA VAL A 181 -16.22 23.58 -27.70
C VAL A 181 -15.90 24.34 -28.99
N PRO A 182 -15.81 23.70 -30.17
CA PRO A 182 -15.91 24.45 -31.44
C PRO A 182 -17.34 24.96 -31.67
#